data_AF-A0A972BNS9-F1
#
_entry.id   AF-A0A972BNS9-F1
#
_cell.length_a   1.000
_cell.length_b   1.000
_cell.length_c   1.000
_cell.angle_alpha   90.00
_cell.angle_beta   90.00
_cell.angle_gamma   90.00
#
_symmetry.space_group_name_H-M   'P 1'
#
loop_
_entity.id
_entity.type
_entity.pdbx_description
1 polymer ?
#
loop_
_entity_poly.entity_id
_entity_poly.type
_entity_poly.pdbx_seq_one_letter_code
_entity_poly.pdbx_strand_id
1 'polypeptide(L)'
;KLRIFGNDYPTVDGTGVRDYIHVVDLAKGHVVAIEKLTEGVHIYNLGTGQGTSVLQLVEVFEEVNNIKVPYEIVARRPGDIAECYADPSKAERELGWKAKLGIKEMVRDAWRFEKNYIE
;
A
#
# COMPACT_ATOMS: atom_id res chain seq x y z
N LYS A 1 11.43 14.99 -10.35
CA LYS A 1 12.05 13.82 -9.66
C LYS A 1 11.19 13.49 -8.45
N LEU A 2 11.07 12.22 -8.09
CA LEU A 2 10.35 11.80 -6.88
C LEU A 2 11.08 12.32 -5.63
N ARG A 3 10.35 12.82 -4.63
CA ARG A 3 10.92 13.27 -3.36
C ARG A 3 10.62 12.21 -2.29
N ILE A 4 11.66 11.65 -1.70
CA ILE A 4 11.58 10.70 -0.57
C ILE A 4 11.82 11.47 0.73
N PHE A 5 10.87 11.45 1.64
CA PHE A 5 10.88 12.29 2.84
C PHE A 5 11.51 11.54 4.02
N GLY A 6 12.79 11.81 4.28
CA GLY A 6 13.58 11.16 5.32
C GLY A 6 14.15 9.80 4.90
N ASN A 7 15.33 9.49 5.42
CA ASN A 7 16.05 8.23 5.24
C ASN A 7 16.76 7.78 6.54
N ASP A 8 16.30 8.30 7.67
CA ASP A 8 16.90 8.15 8.99
C ASP A 8 15.87 7.65 10.02
N TYR A 9 14.72 7.12 9.57
CA TYR A 9 13.76 6.44 10.45
C TYR A 9 14.34 5.11 10.96
N PRO A 10 13.90 4.61 12.13
CA PRO A 10 14.31 3.30 12.63
C PRO A 10 13.56 2.17 11.88
N THR A 11 13.74 2.08 10.57
CA THR A 11 13.10 1.10 9.68
C THR A 11 14.15 0.31 8.90
N VAL A 12 13.72 -0.69 8.12
CA VAL A 12 14.60 -1.61 7.38
C VAL A 12 15.63 -0.92 6.46
N ASP A 13 15.34 0.26 5.94
CA ASP A 13 16.23 1.02 5.04
C ASP A 13 16.28 2.54 5.34
N GLY A 14 15.75 2.93 6.50
CA GLY A 14 15.68 4.33 6.92
C GLY A 14 14.51 5.12 6.36
N THR A 15 13.77 4.61 5.36
CA THR A 15 12.60 5.29 4.80
C THR A 15 11.29 4.81 5.42
N GLY A 16 10.21 5.59 5.26
CA GLY A 16 8.92 5.25 5.85
C GLY A 16 8.35 3.92 5.32
N VAL A 17 7.82 3.09 6.22
CA VAL A 17 7.21 1.79 5.91
C VAL A 17 5.69 1.88 5.98
N ARG A 18 4.99 1.40 4.95
CA ARG A 18 3.53 1.44 4.84
C ARG A 18 2.97 0.11 4.35
N ASP A 19 1.73 -0.18 4.74
CA ASP A 19 0.93 -1.26 4.14
C ASP A 19 0.23 -0.77 2.88
N TYR A 20 0.78 -1.15 1.72
CA TYR A 20 0.19 -0.82 0.43
C TYR A 20 -0.78 -1.94 0.01
N ILE A 21 -2.05 -1.59 -0.10
CA ILE A 21 -3.12 -2.48 -0.55
C ILE A 21 -3.53 -2.17 -1.99
N HIS A 22 -3.69 -3.21 -2.80
CA HIS A 22 -4.23 -3.07 -4.15
C HIS A 22 -5.68 -2.58 -4.10
N VAL A 23 -6.00 -1.50 -4.83
CA VAL A 23 -7.32 -0.83 -4.77
C VAL A 23 -8.49 -1.76 -5.11
N VAL A 24 -8.30 -2.71 -6.04
CA VAL A 24 -9.31 -3.74 -6.37
C VAL A 24 -9.63 -4.65 -5.17
N ASP A 25 -8.64 -5.02 -4.36
CA ASP A 25 -8.91 -5.82 -3.16
C ASP A 25 -9.63 -5.00 -2.09
N LEU A 26 -9.23 -3.73 -1.93
CA LEU A 26 -9.95 -2.80 -1.06
C LEU A 26 -11.42 -2.66 -1.48
N ALA A 27 -11.70 -2.52 -2.78
CA ALA A 27 -13.06 -2.46 -3.32
C ALA A 27 -13.86 -3.75 -3.03
N LYS A 28 -13.25 -4.92 -3.25
CA LYS A 28 -13.86 -6.22 -2.88
C LYS A 28 -14.12 -6.33 -1.38
N GLY A 29 -13.27 -5.74 -0.55
CA GLY A 29 -13.47 -5.68 0.90
C GLY A 29 -14.74 -4.94 1.29
N HIS A 30 -15.04 -3.85 0.59
CA HIS A 30 -16.29 -3.12 0.81
C HIS A 30 -17.52 -3.94 0.40
N VAL A 31 -17.46 -4.66 -0.72
CA VAL A 31 -18.56 -5.55 -1.15
C VAL A 31 -18.84 -6.62 -0.09
N VAL A 32 -17.81 -7.31 0.39
CA VAL A 32 -17.97 -8.33 1.44
C VAL A 32 -18.47 -7.73 2.76
N ALA A 33 -18.03 -6.52 3.12
CA ALA A 33 -18.53 -5.84 4.31
C ALA A 33 -20.03 -5.51 4.22
N ILE A 34 -20.52 -5.15 3.03
CA ILE A 34 -21.95 -4.94 2.78
C ILE A 34 -22.72 -6.26 2.83
N GLU A 35 -22.22 -7.31 2.17
CA GLU A 35 -22.85 -8.63 2.15
C GLU A 35 -22.99 -9.26 3.54
N LYS A 36 -22.08 -8.93 4.46
CA LYS A 36 -22.07 -9.41 5.85
C LYS A 36 -22.53 -8.36 6.86
N LEU A 37 -23.20 -7.31 6.41
CA LEU A 37 -23.65 -6.24 7.28
C LEU A 37 -24.68 -6.77 8.29
N THR A 38 -24.41 -6.51 9.57
CA THR A 38 -25.33 -6.77 10.68
C THR A 38 -25.50 -5.49 11.50
N GLU A 39 -26.53 -5.43 12.34
CA GLU A 39 -26.77 -4.26 13.21
C GLU A 39 -25.54 -3.95 14.09
N GLY A 40 -25.38 -2.66 14.41
CA GLY A 40 -24.28 -2.16 15.25
C GLY A 40 -23.13 -1.53 14.47
N VAL A 41 -22.01 -1.32 15.16
CA VAL A 41 -20.80 -0.68 14.62
C VAL A 41 -19.72 -1.72 14.42
N HIS A 42 -19.30 -1.90 13.17
CA HIS A 42 -18.25 -2.83 12.80
C HIS A 42 -17.01 -2.09 12.30
N ILE A 43 -15.88 -2.31 12.94
CA ILE A 43 -14.60 -1.66 12.60
C ILE A 43 -13.63 -2.75 12.13
N TYR A 44 -13.05 -2.57 10.94
CA TYR A 44 -12.10 -3.51 10.33
C TYR A 44 -10.92 -2.76 9.74
N ASN A 45 -9.73 -3.34 9.87
CA ASN A 45 -8.58 -2.95 9.05
C ASN A 45 -8.65 -3.68 7.71
N LEU A 46 -8.63 -2.93 6.60
CA LEU A 46 -8.47 -3.48 5.27
C LEU A 46 -7.05 -3.16 4.78
N GLY A 47 -6.14 -4.10 4.98
CA GLY A 47 -4.74 -4.01 4.59
C GLY A 47 -4.18 -5.40 4.28
N THR A 48 -2.92 -5.45 3.84
CA THR A 48 -2.21 -6.70 3.54
C THR A 48 -1.55 -7.29 4.80
N GLY A 49 -1.30 -6.45 5.80
CA GLY A 49 -0.49 -6.77 6.97
C GLY A 49 1.01 -6.86 6.72
N GLN A 50 1.46 -6.43 5.54
CA GLN A 50 2.87 -6.43 5.15
C GLN A 50 3.34 -4.99 4.95
N GLY A 51 4.35 -4.59 5.73
CA GLY A 51 5.01 -3.30 5.55
C GLY A 51 5.96 -3.32 4.35
N THR A 52 5.93 -2.27 3.53
CA THR A 52 6.90 -2.00 2.46
C THR A 52 7.44 -0.58 2.64
N SER A 53 8.76 -0.43 2.57
CA SER A 53 9.41 0.89 2.64
C SER A 53 9.23 1.69 1.35
N VAL A 54 9.58 2.98 1.37
CA VAL A 54 9.55 3.82 0.16
C VAL A 54 10.54 3.32 -0.88
N LEU A 55 11.76 2.94 -0.47
CA LEU A 55 12.77 2.47 -1.42
C LEU A 55 12.42 1.09 -2.00
N GLN A 56 11.87 0.18 -1.19
CA GLN A 56 11.36 -1.10 -1.69
C GLN A 56 10.25 -0.89 -2.73
N LEU A 57 9.33 0.06 -2.50
CA LEU A 57 8.30 0.39 -3.48
C LEU A 57 8.90 0.91 -4.79
N VAL A 58 9.90 1.79 -4.70
CA VAL A 58 10.61 2.32 -5.89
C VAL A 58 11.30 1.19 -6.65
N GLU A 59 12.03 0.32 -5.97
CA GLU A 59 12.73 -0.82 -6.58
C GLU A 59 11.77 -1.77 -7.30
N VAL A 60 10.67 -2.15 -6.64
CA VAL A 60 9.62 -2.99 -7.23
C VAL A 60 8.98 -2.30 -8.44
N PHE A 61 8.74 -0.99 -8.36
CA PHE A 61 8.20 -0.22 -9.48
C PHE A 61 9.16 -0.22 -10.68
N GLU A 62 10.45 0.00 -10.46
CA GLU A 62 11.47 -0.04 -11.52
C GLU A 62 11.58 -1.44 -12.15
N GLU A 63 11.63 -2.49 -11.33
CA GLU A 63 11.73 -3.89 -11.77
C GLU A 63 10.54 -4.28 -12.65
N VAL A 64 9.32 -4.08 -12.15
CA VAL A 64 8.09 -4.55 -12.80
C VAL A 64 7.80 -3.78 -14.08
N ASN A 65 8.10 -2.48 -14.11
CA ASN A 65 7.77 -1.62 -15.25
C ASN A 65 8.94 -1.40 -16.21
N ASN A 66 10.14 -1.91 -15.88
CA ASN A 66 11.38 -1.71 -16.62
C ASN A 66 11.65 -0.22 -16.95
N ILE A 67 11.48 0.64 -15.94
CA ILE A 67 11.77 2.06 -16.05
C ILE A 67 12.64 2.52 -14.88
N LYS A 68 13.34 3.65 -15.04
CA LYS A 68 14.09 4.29 -13.97
C LYS A 68 13.32 5.45 -13.37
N VAL A 69 13.28 5.48 -12.04
CA VAL A 69 12.56 6.48 -11.25
C VAL A 69 13.61 7.37 -10.57
N PRO A 70 13.91 8.55 -11.13
CA PRO A 70 14.85 9.46 -10.50
C PRO A 70 14.22 10.05 -9.24
N TYR A 71 14.85 9.81 -8.09
CA TYR A 71 14.41 10.36 -6.80
C TYR A 71 15.51 11.18 -6.11
N GLU A 72 15.10 11.96 -5.12
CA GLU A 72 15.97 12.67 -4.19
C GLU A 72 15.46 12.47 -2.75
N ILE A 73 16.37 12.33 -1.80
CA ILE A 73 16.04 12.26 -0.38
C ILE A 73 16.00 13.70 0.15
N VAL A 74 14.90 14.05 0.80
CA VAL A 74 14.66 15.37 1.41
C VAL A 74 14.36 15.23 2.90
N ALA A 75 14.26 16.36 3.59
CA ALA A 75 13.88 16.38 5.00
C ALA A 75 12.55 15.64 5.26
N ARG A 76 12.40 15.10 6.47
CA ARG A 76 11.16 14.45 6.91
C ARG A 76 9.96 15.39 6.73
N ARG A 77 8.83 14.81 6.35
CA ARG A 77 7.57 15.54 6.32
C ARG A 77 7.02 15.59 7.75
N PRO A 78 6.65 16.78 8.28
CA PRO A 78 6.07 16.88 9.61
C PRO A 78 4.81 16.02 9.75
N GLY A 79 4.74 15.22 10.81
CA GLY A 79 3.63 14.29 11.07
C GLY A 79 3.79 12.88 10.52
N ASP A 80 4.82 12.61 9.70
CA ASP A 80 5.09 11.25 9.23
C ASP A 80 5.60 10.36 10.36
N ILE A 81 5.01 9.17 10.48
CA ILE A 81 5.48 8.10 11.35
C ILE A 81 6.41 7.15 10.60
N ALA A 82 7.31 6.48 11.33
CA ALA A 82 8.29 5.55 10.78
C ALA A 82 7.62 4.38 10.05
N GLU A 83 6.77 3.61 10.75
CA GLU A 83 6.13 2.41 10.23
C GLU A 83 4.63 2.41 10.55
N CYS A 84 3.81 1.98 9.60
CA CYS A 84 2.37 1.81 9.80
C CYS A 84 1.84 0.73 8.86
N TYR A 85 1.34 -0.36 9.42
CA TYR A 85 0.74 -1.45 8.66
C TYR A 85 -0.38 -2.12 9.45
N ALA A 86 -1.32 -2.75 8.75
CA ALA A 86 -2.52 -3.28 9.36
C ALA A 86 -2.28 -4.61 10.08
N ASP A 87 -3.11 -4.93 11.08
CA ASP A 87 -3.44 -6.32 11.39
C ASP A 87 -4.80 -6.64 10.71
N PRO A 88 -4.82 -7.41 9.60
CA PRO A 88 -6.04 -7.75 8.88
C PRO A 88 -6.76 -8.99 9.44
N SER A 89 -6.29 -9.57 10.56
CA SER A 89 -6.79 -10.85 11.06
C SER A 89 -8.28 -10.84 11.41
N LYS A 90 -8.81 -9.69 11.85
CA LYS A 90 -10.25 -9.54 12.11
C LYS A 90 -11.07 -9.64 10.83
N ALA A 91 -10.65 -8.98 9.74
CA ALA A 91 -11.33 -9.05 8.45
C ALA A 91 -11.25 -10.47 7.86
N GLU A 92 -10.12 -11.16 8.03
CA GLU A 92 -9.98 -12.56 7.61
C GLU A 92 -10.95 -13.47 8.37
N ARG A 93 -11.04 -13.36 9.70
CA ARG A 93 -11.92 -14.20 10.52
C ARG A 93 -13.41 -13.93 10.32
N GLU A 94 -13.82 -12.67 10.35
CA GLU A 94 -15.25 -12.30 10.40
C GLU A 94 -15.81 -12.07 8.99
N LEU A 95 -15.05 -11.39 8.12
CA LEU A 95 -15.48 -11.13 6.75
C LEU A 95 -15.11 -12.27 5.80
N GLY A 96 -14.15 -13.14 6.15
CA GLY A 96 -13.59 -14.10 5.19
C GLY A 96 -12.85 -13.38 4.06
N TRP A 97 -12.44 -12.13 4.29
CA TRP A 97 -11.77 -11.29 3.31
C TRP A 97 -10.29 -11.16 3.63
N LYS A 98 -9.46 -11.23 2.60
CA LYS A 98 -8.02 -11.01 2.66
C LYS A 98 -7.55 -10.45 1.32
N ALA A 99 -6.62 -9.50 1.35
CA ALA A 99 -5.96 -9.04 0.12
C ALA A 99 -5.27 -10.22 -0.59
N LYS A 100 -5.40 -10.27 -1.92
CA LYS A 100 -4.89 -11.36 -2.76
C LYS A 100 -3.83 -10.87 -3.75
N LEU A 101 -3.90 -9.61 -4.15
CA LEU A 101 -2.98 -8.96 -5.06
C LEU A 101 -1.84 -8.35 -4.25
N GLY A 102 -0.61 -8.62 -4.67
CA GLY A 102 0.59 -8.14 -4.02
C GLY A 102 1.06 -6.80 -4.58
N ILE A 103 2.22 -6.38 -4.08
CA ILE A 103 2.87 -5.12 -4.46
C ILE A 103 3.24 -5.07 -5.94
N LYS A 104 3.62 -6.21 -6.54
CA LYS A 104 3.99 -6.31 -7.96
C LYS A 104 2.78 -6.05 -8.86
N GLU A 105 1.63 -6.64 -8.56
CA GLU A 105 0.39 -6.37 -9.29
C GLU A 105 -0.02 -4.90 -9.15
N MET A 106 0.12 -4.34 -7.94
CA MET A 106 -0.25 -2.95 -7.67
C MET A 106 0.56 -1.96 -8.53
N VAL A 107 1.89 -2.07 -8.55
CA VAL A 107 2.72 -1.14 -9.34
C VAL A 107 2.56 -1.35 -10.85
N ARG A 108 2.36 -2.59 -11.30
CA ARG A 108 2.10 -2.90 -12.71
C ARG A 108 0.81 -2.26 -13.19
N ASP A 109 -0.27 -2.46 -12.43
CA ASP A 109 -1.60 -2.02 -12.81
C ASP A 109 -1.73 -0.49 -12.70
N ALA A 110 -1.08 0.12 -11.70
CA ALA A 110 -0.98 1.59 -11.59
C ALA A 110 -0.25 2.19 -12.80
N TRP A 111 0.89 1.62 -13.21
CA TRP A 111 1.62 2.11 -14.39
C TRP A 111 0.84 1.86 -15.69
N ARG A 112 0.20 0.69 -15.82
CA ARG A 112 -0.68 0.41 -16.96
C ARG A 112 -1.79 1.45 -17.06
N PHE A 113 -2.42 1.83 -15.95
CA PHE A 113 -3.43 2.88 -15.94
C PHE A 113 -2.83 4.21 -16.43
N GLU A 114 -1.74 4.66 -15.82
CA GLU A 114 -1.07 5.93 -16.15
C GLU A 114 -0.69 6.01 -17.64
N LYS A 115 -0.10 4.95 -18.21
CA LYS A 115 0.31 4.94 -19.63
C LYS A 115 -0.84 5.03 -20.62
N ASN A 116 -2.02 4.55 -20.23
CA ASN A 116 -3.20 4.53 -21.10
C ASN A 116 -4.19 5.65 -20.78
N TYR A 117 -3.91 6.45 -19.76
CA TYR A 117 -4.72 7.61 -19.43
C TYR A 117 -4.50 8.70 -20.49
N ILE A 118 -5.56 9.02 -21.24
CA ILE A 118 -5.60 10.13 -22.18
C ILE A 118 -6.62 11.10 -21.61
N GLU A 119 -6.18 12.32 -21.33
CA GLU A 119 -7.02 13.43 -20.85
C GLU A 119 -7.94 13.97 -21.96
#